data_AF-A0A816P6G2-F1
#
_entry.id   AF-A0A816P6G2-F1
#
_cell.length_a   1.000
_cell.length_b   1.000
_cell.length_c   1.000
_cell.angle_alpha   90.00
_cell.angle_beta   90.00
_cell.angle_gamma   90.00
#
_symmetry.space_group_name_H-M   'P 1'
#
loop_
_entity.id
_entity.type
_entity.pdbx_description
1 polymer ?
#
loop_
_entity_poly.entity_id
_entity_poly.type
_entity_poly.pdbx_seq_one_letter_code
_entity_poly.pdbx_strand_id
1 'polypeptide(L)'
;MLKKYSNLFVVRILTYEGSLIVKLLQYYKWSFVKFLYEDTPKPWHECQVLLRPIAHTFASNQIRSDNRKITNNDIKDNFKSIFIDFISNNASVSLWCVSPRTFRSAILAANKLGFVNGEYVFIYLDTVLTQENTDEKSLAVRQPWFNPNETISEVNENARRAFETVLFVRQRLYTGEQFRRFAADVVEFARDTNRTKQLTHESKSSIRIGTDETNFYDAVVTYFKALKMHYENHFIQQTADDDEKIIYPSLDAHTFKSMICNRSISGTNRNITLNHICDRIDIGYTVYDLNPDNGELEAVVAYPAEPFSSENKQLQWLNESRLIYFIDKNASFIPDTPRCGFNNIKCPKKTLIPIWGWIIISLSSIIVLLLIVGFVLYRRAKFEAELKAMQWLIKWEDLTTRTLLHNGVATPSFNKLSSSVK
;
A
#
# COMPACT_ATOMS: atom_id res chain seq x y z
N MET A 1 -3.84 34.77 7.78
CA MET A 1 -4.89 33.73 7.70
C MET A 1 -5.97 33.86 8.79
N LEU A 2 -5.64 34.27 10.03
CA LEU A 2 -6.59 34.30 11.16
C LEU A 2 -7.85 35.18 10.98
N LYS A 3 -7.80 36.29 10.24
CA LYS A 3 -8.99 37.15 10.02
C LYS A 3 -10.07 36.54 9.13
N LYS A 4 -9.73 35.66 8.17
CA LYS A 4 -10.70 35.12 7.20
C LYS A 4 -11.63 34.07 7.83
N TYR A 5 -11.17 33.41 8.90
CA TYR A 5 -11.88 32.32 9.57
C TYR A 5 -12.20 32.65 11.04
N SER A 6 -12.25 33.94 11.39
CA SER A 6 -12.45 34.38 12.76
C SER A 6 -13.79 33.90 13.35
N ASN A 7 -14.81 33.68 12.51
CA ASN A 7 -16.16 33.29 12.92
C ASN A 7 -16.44 31.79 12.73
N LEU A 8 -15.39 30.97 12.57
CA LEU A 8 -15.52 29.53 12.37
C LEU A 8 -15.15 28.79 13.67
N PHE A 9 -15.82 27.67 13.92
CA PHE A 9 -15.41 26.64 14.88
C PHE A 9 -15.37 25.30 14.15
N VAL A 10 -14.40 24.45 14.49
CA VAL A 10 -14.13 23.22 13.74
C VAL A 10 -14.46 22.01 14.58
N VAL A 11 -15.35 21.15 14.09
CA VAL A 11 -15.77 19.91 14.77
C VAL A 11 -15.07 18.63 14.28
N ARG A 12 -14.28 18.72 13.20
CA ARG A 12 -13.40 17.65 12.69
C ARG A 12 -12.08 18.27 12.23
N ILE A 13 -10.98 17.83 12.84
CA ILE A 13 -9.64 18.33 12.56
C ILE A 13 -8.84 17.26 11.83
N LEU A 14 -8.32 17.62 10.65
CA LEU A 14 -7.61 16.72 9.74
C LEU A 14 -6.12 16.51 10.07
N THR A 15 -5.59 17.23 11.06
CA THR A 15 -4.18 17.11 11.47
C THR A 15 -3.96 15.98 12.47
N TYR A 16 -5.01 15.49 13.15
CA TYR A 16 -4.87 14.48 14.20
C TYR A 16 -4.63 13.07 13.67
N GLU A 17 -5.13 12.75 12.48
CA GLU A 17 -4.70 11.55 11.74
C GLU A 17 -3.18 11.53 11.61
N GLY A 18 -2.61 12.66 11.18
CA GLY A 18 -1.16 12.86 11.07
C GLY A 18 -0.45 12.70 12.42
N SER A 19 -1.02 13.22 13.50
CA SER A 19 -0.42 13.13 14.84
C SER A 19 -0.34 11.70 15.37
N LEU A 20 -1.40 10.91 15.20
CA LEU A 20 -1.36 9.47 15.53
C LEU A 20 -0.27 8.78 14.71
N ILE A 21 -0.23 9.00 13.40
CA ILE A 21 0.74 8.35 12.53
C ILE A 21 2.16 8.73 12.95
N VAL A 22 2.45 10.01 13.17
CA VAL A 22 3.77 10.44 13.67
C VAL A 22 4.17 9.70 14.94
N LYS A 23 3.27 9.57 15.92
CA LYS A 23 3.57 8.83 17.16
C LYS A 23 3.85 7.36 16.89
N LEU A 24 3.12 6.74 15.96
CA LEU A 24 3.37 5.36 15.53
C LEU A 24 4.74 5.21 14.83
N LEU A 25 5.08 6.13 13.92
CA LEU A 25 6.37 6.14 13.24
C LEU A 25 7.53 6.34 14.22
N GLN A 26 7.39 7.27 15.17
CA GLN A 26 8.38 7.53 16.21
C GLN A 26 8.59 6.32 17.13
N TYR A 27 7.51 5.63 17.50
CA TYR A 27 7.58 4.41 18.32
C TYR A 27 8.40 3.31 17.64
N TYR A 28 8.17 3.08 16.35
CA TYR A 28 8.90 2.08 15.55
C TYR A 28 10.18 2.60 14.89
N LYS A 29 10.55 3.86 15.14
CA LYS A 29 11.74 4.53 14.57
C LYS A 29 11.76 4.54 13.03
N TRP A 30 10.59 4.65 12.41
CA TRP A 30 10.47 4.85 10.96
C TRP A 30 10.67 6.32 10.61
N SER A 31 11.60 6.61 9.71
CA SER A 31 12.03 7.98 9.39
C SER A 31 11.47 8.50 8.07
N PHE A 32 10.97 7.61 7.23
CA PHE A 32 10.55 7.92 5.87
C PHE A 32 9.26 7.19 5.48
N VAL A 33 8.26 7.92 4.99
CA VAL A 33 6.94 7.37 4.61
C VAL A 33 6.51 7.84 3.23
N LYS A 34 6.01 6.92 2.41
CA LYS A 34 5.34 7.27 1.14
C LYS A 34 3.85 7.42 1.33
N PHE A 35 3.26 8.53 0.91
CA PHE A 35 1.82 8.74 0.97
C PHE A 35 1.18 8.62 -0.41
N LEU A 36 0.26 7.67 -0.53
CA LEU A 36 -0.52 7.39 -1.73
C LEU A 36 -1.96 7.82 -1.52
N TYR A 37 -2.48 8.59 -2.48
CA TYR A 37 -3.85 9.08 -2.39
C TYR A 37 -4.58 8.99 -3.72
N GLU A 38 -5.88 8.76 -3.63
CA GLU A 38 -6.80 8.89 -4.76
C GLU A 38 -7.35 10.31 -4.80
N ASP A 39 -7.54 10.84 -6.00
CA ASP A 39 -8.23 12.12 -6.21
C ASP A 39 -9.37 11.84 -7.17
N THR A 40 -10.51 11.46 -6.57
CA THR A 40 -11.75 11.20 -7.29
C THR A 40 -12.77 12.29 -6.97
N PRO A 41 -13.77 12.50 -7.86
CA PRO A 41 -14.88 13.40 -7.57
C PRO A 41 -15.59 12.98 -6.28
N LYS A 42 -16.23 13.94 -5.59
CA LYS A 42 -16.94 13.71 -4.32
C LYS A 42 -17.73 12.38 -4.34
N PRO A 43 -17.69 11.58 -3.25
CA PRO A 43 -17.30 11.97 -1.89
C PRO A 43 -15.79 11.93 -1.58
N TRP A 44 -14.92 11.40 -2.45
CA TRP A 44 -13.52 11.09 -2.10
C TRP A 44 -12.51 12.24 -2.25
N HIS A 45 -13.00 13.48 -2.30
CA HIS A 45 -12.12 14.66 -2.26
C HIS A 45 -11.34 14.77 -0.94
N GLU A 46 -11.73 13.99 0.09
CA GLU A 46 -11.09 13.98 1.42
C GLU A 46 -9.61 13.59 1.38
N CYS A 47 -9.21 12.59 0.59
CA CYS A 47 -7.82 12.12 0.59
C CYS A 47 -6.83 13.15 0.04
N GLN A 48 -7.25 13.91 -0.98
CA GLN A 48 -6.45 15.04 -1.49
C GLN A 48 -6.38 16.18 -0.45
N VAL A 49 -7.46 16.43 0.28
CA VAL A 49 -7.49 17.47 1.33
C VAL A 49 -6.62 17.07 2.52
N LEU A 50 -6.55 15.78 2.87
CA LEU A 50 -5.71 15.23 3.94
C LEU A 50 -4.20 15.30 3.66
N LEU A 51 -3.80 15.36 2.38
CA LEU A 51 -2.40 15.43 1.98
C LEU A 51 -1.66 16.57 2.67
N ARG A 52 -2.19 17.79 2.63
CA ARG A 52 -1.51 18.98 3.15
C ARG A 52 -1.39 18.95 4.69
N PRO A 53 -2.48 18.72 5.45
CA PRO A 53 -2.40 18.57 6.90
C PRO A 53 -1.40 17.51 7.35
N ILE A 54 -1.45 16.31 6.76
CA ILE A 54 -0.57 15.20 7.13
C ILE A 54 0.89 15.52 6.79
N ALA A 55 1.16 16.03 5.59
CA ALA A 55 2.51 16.42 5.20
C ALA A 55 3.09 17.51 6.11
N HIS A 56 2.27 18.50 6.50
CA HIS A 56 2.67 19.53 7.45
C HIS A 56 3.00 18.93 8.83
N THR A 57 2.17 18.03 9.35
CA THR A 57 2.42 17.34 10.62
C THR A 57 3.70 16.50 10.57
N PHE A 58 3.98 15.80 9.45
CA PHE A 58 5.21 15.04 9.26
C PHE A 58 6.45 15.94 9.26
N ALA A 59 6.43 17.02 8.46
CA ALA A 59 7.54 17.97 8.38
C ALA A 59 7.84 18.62 9.74
N SER A 60 6.79 19.00 10.48
CA SER A 60 6.92 19.60 11.83
C SER A 60 7.55 18.65 12.85
N ASN A 61 7.45 17.33 12.62
CA ASN A 61 7.99 16.29 13.49
C ASN A 61 9.24 15.60 12.89
N GLN A 62 9.89 16.22 11.90
CA GLN A 62 11.11 15.71 11.25
C GLN A 62 10.94 14.33 10.60
N ILE A 63 9.71 13.95 10.25
CA ILE A 63 9.42 12.77 9.44
C ILE A 63 9.49 13.17 7.97
N ARG A 64 10.31 12.46 7.20
CA ARG A 64 10.42 12.70 5.76
C ARG A 64 9.28 11.97 5.04
N SER A 65 8.71 12.60 4.03
CA SER A 65 7.68 11.95 3.21
C SER A 65 7.69 12.41 1.77
N ASP A 66 7.32 11.50 0.88
CA ASP A 66 6.96 11.81 -0.50
C ASP A 66 5.51 11.38 -0.73
N ASN A 67 4.84 12.04 -1.65
CA ASN A 67 3.47 11.71 -2.01
C ASN A 67 3.31 11.43 -3.51
N ARG A 68 2.34 10.60 -3.86
CA ARG A 68 1.96 10.30 -5.24
C ARG A 68 0.46 10.06 -5.33
N LYS A 69 -0.16 10.69 -6.34
CA LYS A 69 -1.54 10.41 -6.72
C LYS A 69 -1.63 9.08 -7.46
N ILE A 70 -2.62 8.25 -7.11
CA ILE A 70 -2.98 7.06 -7.89
C ILE A 70 -3.84 7.47 -9.08
N THR A 71 -3.51 6.92 -10.24
CA THR A 71 -4.16 7.16 -11.52
C THR A 71 -4.74 5.86 -12.08
N ASN A 72 -5.63 5.99 -13.07
CA ASN A 72 -6.18 4.83 -13.77
C ASN A 72 -5.09 4.01 -14.49
N ASN A 73 -3.96 4.62 -14.86
CA ASN A 73 -2.85 3.88 -15.47
C ASN A 73 -2.17 2.96 -14.45
N ASP A 74 -2.04 3.40 -13.20
CA ASP A 74 -1.51 2.56 -12.11
C ASP A 74 -2.45 1.37 -11.84
N ILE A 75 -3.76 1.57 -11.93
CA ILE A 75 -4.72 0.47 -11.78
C ILE A 75 -4.57 -0.52 -12.96
N LYS A 76 -4.43 -0.01 -14.19
CA LYS A 76 -4.23 -0.84 -15.40
C LYS A 76 -2.90 -1.59 -15.40
N ASP A 77 -1.84 -1.01 -14.83
CA ASP A 77 -0.53 -1.64 -14.70
C ASP A 77 -0.44 -2.62 -13.51
N ASN A 78 -1.57 -2.86 -12.83
CA ASN A 78 -1.67 -3.68 -11.63
C ASN A 78 -0.72 -3.20 -10.52
N PHE A 79 -0.67 -1.88 -10.32
CA PHE A 79 0.13 -1.15 -9.34
C PHE A 79 1.63 -1.39 -9.44
N LYS A 80 2.13 -1.91 -10.56
CA LYS A 80 3.55 -2.24 -10.72
C LYS A 80 4.42 -0.99 -10.57
N SER A 81 4.04 0.12 -11.20
CA SER A 81 4.81 1.37 -11.09
C SER A 81 4.75 1.98 -9.69
N ILE A 82 3.71 1.66 -8.91
CA ILE A 82 3.58 2.11 -7.52
C ILE A 82 4.55 1.35 -6.62
N PHE A 83 4.53 0.02 -6.70
CA PHE A 83 5.36 -0.80 -5.82
C PHE A 83 6.84 -0.79 -6.23
N ILE A 84 7.13 -0.97 -7.52
CA ILE A 84 8.51 -1.13 -8.03
C ILE A 84 9.21 0.22 -8.23
N ASP A 85 8.53 1.25 -8.73
CA ASP A 85 9.21 2.50 -9.07
C ASP A 85 9.14 3.53 -7.93
N PHE A 86 8.10 3.47 -7.08
CA PHE A 86 7.87 4.45 -6.04
C PHE A 86 8.14 3.95 -4.62
N ILE A 87 7.54 2.83 -4.20
CA ILE A 87 7.67 2.32 -2.82
C ILE A 87 9.06 1.70 -2.58
N SER A 88 9.51 0.74 -3.41
CA SER A 88 10.76 0.03 -3.18
C SER A 88 12.03 0.88 -3.29
N ASN A 89 11.91 2.14 -3.71
CA ASN A 89 13.04 3.03 -3.90
C ASN A 89 13.65 3.54 -2.58
N ASN A 90 12.83 3.92 -1.60
CA ASN A 90 13.35 4.46 -0.34
C ASN A 90 12.37 4.40 0.86
N ALA A 91 11.34 3.56 0.83
CA ALA A 91 10.44 3.40 1.97
C ALA A 91 10.01 1.96 2.23
N SER A 92 10.07 1.54 3.50
CA SER A 92 9.43 0.32 3.99
C SER A 92 7.98 0.55 4.41
N VAL A 93 7.62 1.79 4.75
CA VAL A 93 6.30 2.16 5.25
C VAL A 93 5.60 3.04 4.23
N SER A 94 4.35 2.73 3.94
CA SER A 94 3.51 3.55 3.07
C SER A 94 2.13 3.77 3.67
N LEU A 95 1.62 4.98 3.48
CA LEU A 95 0.33 5.46 3.93
C LEU A 95 -0.60 5.55 2.74
N TRP A 96 -1.81 5.01 2.84
CA TRP A 96 -2.75 4.90 1.73
C TRP A 96 -4.08 5.52 2.09
N CYS A 97 -4.53 6.52 1.34
CA CYS A 97 -5.88 7.08 1.43
C CYS A 97 -6.54 6.95 0.05
N VAL A 98 -7.24 5.83 -0.15
CA VAL A 98 -7.86 5.45 -1.43
C VAL A 98 -9.16 4.71 -1.16
N SER A 99 -9.99 4.45 -2.16
CA SER A 99 -11.21 3.66 -1.94
C SER A 99 -10.89 2.22 -1.47
N PRO A 100 -11.74 1.56 -0.65
CA PRO A 100 -11.51 0.19 -0.17
C PRO A 100 -11.27 -0.81 -1.32
N ARG A 101 -11.96 -0.63 -2.45
CA ARG A 101 -11.80 -1.46 -3.65
C ARG A 101 -10.41 -1.29 -4.25
N THR A 102 -9.98 -0.05 -4.49
CA THR A 102 -8.64 0.26 -5.02
C THR A 102 -7.56 -0.27 -4.08
N PHE A 103 -7.73 -0.08 -2.77
CA PHE A 103 -6.79 -0.56 -1.77
C PHE A 103 -6.65 -2.09 -1.77
N ARG A 104 -7.77 -2.83 -1.77
CA ARG A 104 -7.74 -4.30 -1.84
C ARG A 104 -7.02 -4.80 -3.08
N SER A 105 -7.28 -4.20 -4.24
CA SER A 105 -6.57 -4.53 -5.48
C SER A 105 -5.07 -4.23 -5.39
N ALA A 106 -4.68 -3.12 -4.78
CA ALA A 106 -3.27 -2.78 -4.56
C ALA A 106 -2.56 -3.78 -3.64
N ILE A 107 -3.19 -4.21 -2.53
CA ILE A 107 -2.61 -5.19 -1.61
C ILE A 107 -2.48 -6.58 -2.27
N LEU A 108 -3.45 -7.00 -3.08
CA LEU A 108 -3.31 -8.22 -3.88
C LEU A 108 -2.18 -8.13 -4.91
N ALA A 109 -1.99 -6.97 -5.53
CA ALA A 109 -0.85 -6.73 -6.41
C ALA A 109 0.47 -6.75 -5.64
N ALA A 110 0.53 -6.15 -4.45
CA ALA A 110 1.69 -6.19 -3.55
C ALA A 110 2.11 -7.64 -3.24
N ASN A 111 1.13 -8.51 -2.96
CA ASN A 111 1.37 -9.93 -2.72
C ASN A 111 2.00 -10.61 -3.94
N LYS A 112 1.43 -10.39 -5.14
CA LYS A 112 1.98 -10.94 -6.40
C LYS A 112 3.37 -10.42 -6.74
N LEU A 113 3.69 -9.19 -6.34
CA LEU A 113 4.99 -8.54 -6.56
C LEU A 113 6.02 -8.84 -5.46
N GLY A 114 5.64 -9.60 -4.42
CA GLY A 114 6.55 -10.01 -3.34
C GLY A 114 6.78 -8.96 -2.24
N PHE A 115 5.90 -7.96 -2.12
CA PHE A 115 5.96 -6.93 -1.07
C PHE A 115 5.30 -7.37 0.25
N VAL A 116 4.54 -8.48 0.23
CA VAL A 116 3.96 -9.12 1.43
C VAL A 116 4.96 -10.14 1.96
N ASN A 117 6.13 -9.66 2.36
CA ASN A 117 7.26 -10.49 2.81
C ASN A 117 7.72 -10.17 4.25
N GLY A 118 7.01 -9.28 4.94
CA GLY A 118 7.36 -8.81 6.29
C GLY A 118 8.39 -7.67 6.32
N GLU A 119 8.83 -7.14 5.17
CA GLU A 119 9.72 -5.96 5.11
C GLU A 119 8.97 -4.65 4.85
N TYR A 120 7.70 -4.72 4.47
CA TYR A 120 6.86 -3.57 4.17
C TYR A 120 5.64 -3.51 5.06
N VAL A 121 5.24 -2.29 5.43
CA VAL A 121 4.03 -1.99 6.21
C VAL A 121 3.14 -1.04 5.42
N PHE A 122 1.87 -1.43 5.28
CA PHE A 122 0.85 -0.63 4.60
C PHE A 122 -0.11 -0.05 5.63
N ILE A 123 -0.03 1.25 5.87
CA ILE A 123 -0.97 1.95 6.75
C ILE A 123 -2.13 2.46 5.88
N TYR A 124 -3.33 1.93 6.09
CA TYR A 124 -4.53 2.38 5.41
C TYR A 124 -5.26 3.43 6.25
N LEU A 125 -5.38 4.64 5.70
CA LEU A 125 -6.20 5.71 6.26
C LEU A 125 -7.65 5.48 5.90
N ASP A 126 -8.35 4.98 6.89
CA ASP A 126 -9.70 4.58 6.74
C ASP A 126 -10.64 5.75 7.06
N THR A 127 -10.67 6.67 6.11
CA THR A 127 -11.45 7.92 6.19
C THR A 127 -12.91 7.70 5.86
N VAL A 128 -13.22 6.59 5.19
CA VAL A 128 -14.55 6.29 4.66
C VAL A 128 -15.24 5.16 5.42
N LEU A 129 -14.52 4.26 6.12
CA LEU A 129 -15.17 3.28 6.97
C LEU A 129 -15.63 3.95 8.27
N THR A 130 -16.80 4.58 8.16
CA THR A 130 -18.01 4.17 8.89
C THR A 130 -19.28 4.44 8.06
N GLN A 131 -19.19 4.31 6.74
CA GLN A 131 -20.38 4.30 5.86
C GLN A 131 -20.96 2.91 5.61
N GLU A 132 -20.42 1.84 6.20
CA GLU A 132 -20.95 0.49 5.91
C GLU A 132 -21.83 -0.13 6.99
N ASN A 133 -21.59 0.01 8.28
CA ASN A 133 -22.51 -0.49 9.31
C ASN A 133 -22.20 0.14 10.68
N THR A 134 -23.24 0.63 11.36
CA THR A 134 -23.19 1.07 12.77
C THR A 134 -22.93 -0.07 13.76
N ASP A 135 -22.89 -1.31 13.29
CA ASP A 135 -22.45 -2.47 14.05
C ASP A 135 -20.97 -2.75 13.78
N GLU A 136 -20.13 -2.54 14.80
CA GLU A 136 -18.74 -3.06 14.84
C GLU A 136 -18.68 -4.58 14.59
N LYS A 137 -19.81 -5.28 14.77
CA LYS A 137 -19.98 -6.71 14.48
C LYS A 137 -20.18 -7.05 13.00
N SER A 138 -20.44 -6.06 12.15
CA SER A 138 -20.66 -6.32 10.73
C SER A 138 -19.44 -6.94 10.08
N LEU A 139 -19.67 -7.93 9.23
CA LEU A 139 -18.61 -8.73 8.63
C LEU A 139 -17.66 -7.87 7.79
N ALA A 140 -18.18 -6.88 7.05
CA ALA A 140 -17.37 -5.97 6.22
C ALA A 140 -16.37 -5.12 7.03
N VAL A 141 -16.75 -4.68 8.24
CA VAL A 141 -15.88 -3.89 9.13
C VAL A 141 -14.79 -4.74 9.77
N ARG A 142 -15.12 -6.00 10.11
CA ARG A 142 -14.19 -6.98 10.69
C ARG A 142 -13.29 -7.65 9.65
N GLN A 143 -13.77 -7.82 8.42
CA GLN A 143 -13.08 -8.53 7.34
C GLN A 143 -13.01 -7.67 6.06
N PRO A 144 -12.24 -6.57 6.06
CA PRO A 144 -12.14 -5.67 4.90
C PRO A 144 -11.46 -6.31 3.67
N TRP A 145 -10.77 -7.44 3.87
CA TRP A 145 -10.15 -8.24 2.81
C TRP A 145 -11.16 -9.10 2.05
N PHE A 146 -12.31 -9.39 2.65
CA PHE A 146 -13.30 -10.30 2.08
C PHE A 146 -14.14 -9.60 1.01
N ASN A 147 -14.16 -10.17 -0.19
CA ASN A 147 -15.06 -9.73 -1.26
C ASN A 147 -16.18 -10.77 -1.43
N PRO A 148 -17.46 -10.43 -1.16
CA PRO A 148 -18.57 -11.37 -1.29
C PRO A 148 -18.90 -11.74 -2.74
N ASN A 149 -18.50 -10.89 -3.71
CA ASN A 149 -18.71 -11.16 -5.13
C ASN A 149 -17.60 -12.01 -5.75
N GLU A 150 -16.59 -12.40 -4.95
CA GLU A 150 -15.49 -13.23 -5.40
C GLU A 150 -15.93 -14.70 -5.49
N THR A 151 -15.87 -15.27 -6.70
CA THR A 151 -16.29 -16.65 -6.94
C THR A 151 -15.19 -17.66 -6.59
N ILE A 152 -13.92 -17.22 -6.60
CA ILE A 152 -12.76 -18.06 -6.34
C ILE A 152 -12.33 -17.89 -4.88
N SER A 153 -12.62 -18.90 -4.05
CA SER A 153 -12.31 -18.89 -2.62
C SER A 153 -10.83 -18.58 -2.32
N GLU A 154 -9.91 -19.11 -3.12
CA GLU A 154 -8.46 -18.89 -2.97
C GLU A 154 -8.07 -17.41 -3.05
N VAL A 155 -8.81 -16.59 -3.81
CA VAL A 155 -8.50 -15.15 -3.93
C VAL A 155 -8.78 -14.42 -2.61
N ASN A 156 -9.85 -14.78 -1.90
CA ASN A 156 -10.15 -14.21 -0.59
C ASN A 156 -9.16 -14.71 0.48
N GLU A 157 -8.73 -15.98 0.43
CA GLU A 157 -7.67 -16.46 1.33
C GLU A 157 -6.32 -15.78 1.08
N ASN A 158 -5.97 -15.56 -0.18
CA ASN A 158 -4.77 -14.81 -0.55
C ASN A 158 -4.88 -13.34 -0.12
N ALA A 159 -6.07 -12.74 -0.21
CA ALA A 159 -6.33 -11.39 0.32
C ALA A 159 -6.17 -11.35 1.84
N ARG A 160 -6.75 -12.31 2.57
CA ARG A 160 -6.64 -12.41 4.03
C ARG A 160 -5.18 -12.40 4.48
N ARG A 161 -4.35 -13.28 3.89
CA ARG A 161 -2.90 -13.34 4.20
C ARG A 161 -2.18 -12.05 3.84
N ALA A 162 -2.51 -11.45 2.70
CA ALA A 162 -1.88 -10.19 2.28
C ALA A 162 -2.19 -9.03 3.23
N PHE A 163 -3.41 -9.00 3.77
CA PHE A 163 -3.86 -7.98 4.71
C PHE A 163 -3.22 -8.11 6.11
N GLU A 164 -2.52 -9.20 6.41
CA GLU A 164 -1.71 -9.31 7.64
C GLU A 164 -0.54 -8.29 7.68
N THR A 165 -0.22 -7.64 6.56
CA THR A 165 0.77 -6.53 6.50
C THR A 165 0.17 -5.14 6.63
N VAL A 166 -1.16 -5.06 6.80
CA VAL A 166 -1.91 -3.81 6.75
C VAL A 166 -2.32 -3.36 8.16
N LEU A 167 -2.04 -2.10 8.47
CA LEU A 167 -2.55 -1.42 9.65
C LEU A 167 -3.67 -0.47 9.25
N PHE A 168 -4.83 -0.58 9.87
CA PHE A 168 -5.98 0.28 9.61
C PHE A 168 -6.02 1.41 10.62
N VAL A 169 -6.03 2.66 10.17
CA VAL A 169 -6.19 3.83 11.03
C VAL A 169 -7.60 4.35 10.87
N ARG A 170 -8.40 4.26 11.94
CA ARG A 170 -9.79 4.72 11.99
C ARG A 170 -9.97 5.77 13.06
N GLN A 171 -10.83 6.75 12.81
CA GLN A 171 -11.33 7.59 13.89
C GLN A 171 -12.18 6.70 14.82
N ARG A 172 -11.96 6.85 16.13
CA ARG A 172 -12.67 6.05 17.13
C ARG A 172 -14.14 6.47 17.17
N LEU A 173 -15.03 5.51 16.87
CA LEU A 173 -16.46 5.68 17.08
C LEU A 173 -16.83 5.55 18.56
N TYR A 174 -17.97 6.15 18.89
CA TYR A 174 -18.61 5.99 20.19
C TYR A 174 -19.40 4.71 20.23
N THR A 175 -19.25 3.92 21.29
CA THR A 175 -19.96 2.63 21.46
C THR A 175 -20.98 2.65 22.61
N GLY A 176 -21.17 3.82 23.24
CA GLY A 176 -22.11 4.02 24.34
C GLY A 176 -23.58 3.85 23.91
N GLU A 177 -24.45 3.66 24.90
CA GLU A 177 -25.89 3.50 24.66
C GLU A 177 -26.52 4.75 24.02
N GLN A 178 -26.10 5.95 24.43
CA GLN A 178 -26.58 7.22 23.88
C GLN A 178 -26.32 7.32 22.37
N PHE A 179 -25.11 6.95 21.93
CA PHE A 179 -24.78 6.89 20.51
C PHE A 179 -25.65 5.89 19.75
N ARG A 180 -25.87 4.69 20.31
CA ARG A 180 -26.73 3.68 19.68
C ARG A 180 -28.17 4.16 19.51
N ARG A 181 -28.72 4.88 20.48
CA ARG A 181 -30.05 5.51 20.39
C ARG A 181 -30.06 6.58 19.30
N PHE A 182 -29.09 7.50 19.30
CA PHE A 182 -28.95 8.51 18.25
C PHE A 182 -28.88 7.89 16.85
N ALA A 183 -28.05 6.87 16.68
CA ALA A 183 -27.91 6.19 15.39
C ALA A 183 -29.22 5.53 14.95
N ALA A 184 -29.95 4.89 15.88
CA ALA A 184 -31.26 4.32 15.62
C ALA A 184 -32.28 5.39 15.22
N ASP A 185 -32.33 6.52 15.92
CA ASP A 185 -33.26 7.63 15.67
C ASP A 185 -33.04 8.22 14.26
N VAL A 186 -31.78 8.40 13.83
CA VAL A 186 -31.49 8.92 12.47
C VAL A 186 -31.92 7.92 11.41
N VAL A 187 -31.65 6.63 11.62
CA VAL A 187 -32.07 5.58 10.69
C VAL A 187 -33.60 5.49 10.60
N GLU A 188 -34.30 5.60 11.73
CA GLU A 188 -35.76 5.64 11.78
C GLU A 188 -36.32 6.88 11.07
N PHE A 189 -35.81 8.06 11.40
CA PHE A 189 -36.19 9.32 10.77
C PHE A 189 -36.05 9.25 9.25
N ALA A 190 -34.98 8.63 8.77
CA ALA A 190 -34.70 8.59 7.36
C ALA A 190 -35.43 7.49 6.59
N ARG A 191 -36.01 6.50 7.30
CA ARG A 191 -36.96 5.53 6.73
C ARG A 191 -38.37 6.11 6.55
N ASP A 192 -38.73 7.16 7.30
CA ASP A 192 -40.02 7.84 7.14
C ASP A 192 -40.11 8.50 5.75
N THR A 193 -40.88 7.87 4.87
CA THR A 193 -41.07 8.27 3.48
C THR A 193 -41.81 9.59 3.32
N ASN A 194 -42.62 9.99 4.30
CA ASN A 194 -43.33 11.27 4.27
C ASN A 194 -42.37 12.44 4.50
N ARG A 195 -41.35 12.24 5.34
CA ARG A 195 -40.36 13.26 5.71
C ARG A 195 -39.15 13.28 4.79
N THR A 196 -38.81 12.16 4.15
CA THR A 196 -37.61 12.02 3.29
C THR A 196 -37.94 11.73 1.83
N LYS A 197 -38.84 12.51 1.23
CA LYS A 197 -39.26 12.34 -0.18
C LYS A 197 -38.12 12.49 -1.20
N GLN A 198 -37.05 13.18 -0.82
CA GLN A 198 -35.88 13.44 -1.67
C GLN A 198 -34.88 12.26 -1.70
N LEU A 199 -34.98 11.32 -0.76
CA LEU A 199 -34.09 10.16 -0.69
C LEU A 199 -34.66 9.01 -1.52
N THR A 200 -33.81 8.36 -2.32
CA THR A 200 -34.19 7.14 -3.08
C THR A 200 -34.36 5.95 -2.12
N HIS A 201 -35.09 4.91 -2.56
CA HIS A 201 -35.23 3.68 -1.77
C HIS A 201 -33.88 3.02 -1.46
N GLU A 202 -32.96 3.01 -2.43
CA GLU A 202 -31.59 2.52 -2.23
C GLU A 202 -30.87 3.33 -1.16
N SER A 203 -30.88 4.67 -1.26
CA SER A 203 -30.27 5.54 -0.25
C SER A 203 -30.86 5.31 1.14
N LYS A 204 -32.16 5.01 1.27
CA LYS A 204 -32.81 4.71 2.57
C LYS A 204 -32.37 3.38 3.17
N SER A 205 -32.17 2.37 2.33
CA SER A 205 -31.70 1.05 2.78
C SER A 205 -30.21 1.05 3.19
N SER A 206 -29.44 1.99 2.63
CA SER A 206 -28.01 2.16 2.86
C SER A 206 -27.63 3.31 3.81
N ILE A 207 -28.58 3.89 4.56
CA ILE A 207 -28.25 4.94 5.55
C ILE A 207 -27.40 4.35 6.66
N ARG A 208 -26.24 4.98 6.88
CA ARG A 208 -25.26 4.59 7.88
C ARG A 208 -24.74 5.85 8.59
N ILE A 209 -24.47 5.71 9.88
CA ILE A 209 -24.03 6.82 10.74
C ILE A 209 -22.55 6.62 11.03
N GLY A 210 -21.73 7.51 10.48
CA GLY A 210 -20.31 7.56 10.73
C GLY A 210 -19.92 8.72 11.63
N THR A 211 -18.63 9.03 11.60
CA THR A 211 -18.06 10.10 12.41
C THR A 211 -18.50 11.48 11.95
N ASP A 212 -18.74 11.67 10.66
CA ASP A 212 -19.13 12.98 10.10
C ASP A 212 -20.55 13.38 10.46
N GLU A 213 -21.51 12.45 10.34
CA GLU A 213 -22.89 12.68 10.76
C GLU A 213 -22.95 13.00 12.26
N THR A 214 -22.13 12.28 13.05
CA THR A 214 -22.00 12.51 14.49
C THR A 214 -21.38 13.88 14.79
N ASN A 215 -20.31 14.26 14.08
CA ASN A 215 -19.65 15.54 14.25
C ASN A 215 -20.57 16.71 13.88
N PHE A 216 -21.40 16.56 12.85
CA PHE A 216 -22.38 17.56 12.44
C PHE A 216 -23.50 17.70 13.47
N TYR A 217 -24.05 16.59 13.96
CA TYR A 217 -25.04 16.60 15.04
C TYR A 217 -24.48 17.30 16.30
N ASP A 218 -23.26 16.96 16.71
CA ASP A 218 -22.56 17.59 17.83
C ASP A 218 -22.41 19.11 17.62
N ALA A 219 -22.10 19.56 16.40
CA ALA A 219 -21.99 20.99 16.07
C ALA A 219 -23.30 21.75 16.32
N VAL A 220 -24.43 21.16 15.90
CA VAL A 220 -25.76 21.73 16.09
C VAL A 220 -26.14 21.78 17.57
N VAL A 221 -25.87 20.69 18.32
CA VAL A 221 -26.11 20.65 19.77
C VAL A 221 -25.27 21.71 20.49
N THR A 222 -23.99 21.84 20.16
CA THR A 222 -23.12 22.89 20.69
C THR A 222 -23.69 24.28 20.42
N TYR A 223 -24.18 24.53 19.21
CA TYR A 223 -24.79 25.81 18.85
C TYR A 223 -26.01 26.14 19.72
N PHE A 224 -26.96 25.21 19.84
CA PHE A 224 -28.16 25.43 20.65
C PHE A 224 -27.87 25.55 22.15
N LYS A 225 -26.85 24.86 22.65
CA LYS A 225 -26.43 25.00 24.05
C LYS A 225 -25.84 26.37 24.33
N ALA A 226 -25.00 26.89 23.43
CA ALA A 226 -24.48 28.24 23.55
C ALA A 226 -25.61 29.28 23.49
N LEU A 227 -26.58 29.10 22.59
CA LEU A 227 -27.75 29.97 22.49
C LEU A 227 -28.59 29.96 23.78
N LYS A 228 -28.82 28.79 24.35
CA LYS A 228 -29.51 28.64 25.65
C LYS A 228 -28.76 29.37 26.77
N MET A 229 -27.44 29.17 26.88
CA MET A 229 -26.59 29.85 27.87
C MET A 229 -26.66 31.38 27.71
N HIS A 230 -26.66 31.88 26.47
CA HIS A 230 -26.79 33.30 26.18
C HIS A 230 -28.12 33.86 26.67
N TYR A 231 -29.24 33.17 26.40
CA TYR A 231 -30.56 33.59 26.87
C TYR A 231 -30.68 33.56 28.39
N GLU A 232 -30.19 32.52 29.06
CA GLU A 232 -30.25 32.41 30.52
C GLU A 232 -29.46 33.54 31.20
N ASN A 233 -28.27 33.88 30.69
CA ASN A 233 -27.46 34.97 31.24
C ASN A 233 -28.11 36.35 31.09
N HIS A 234 -28.80 36.61 29.97
CA HIS A 234 -29.48 37.89 29.75
C HIS A 234 -30.83 37.99 30.46
N PHE A 235 -31.55 36.88 30.63
CA PHE A 235 -32.77 36.84 31.43
C PHE A 235 -32.48 37.19 32.91
N ILE A 236 -31.39 36.66 33.47
CA ILE A 236 -30.96 36.96 34.85
C ILE A 236 -30.63 38.45 35.02
N GLN A 237 -30.03 39.09 34.02
CA GLN A 237 -29.71 40.53 34.05
C GLN A 237 -30.96 41.41 33.98
N GLN A 238 -32.00 41.00 33.25
CA GLN A 238 -33.26 41.76 33.13
C GLN A 238 -34.19 41.58 34.34
N THR A 239 -34.12 40.49 35.08
CA THR A 239 -34.96 40.34 36.31
C THR A 239 -34.53 41.23 37.48
N ALA A 240 -33.43 41.97 37.34
CA ALA A 240 -32.90 42.86 38.38
C ALA A 240 -33.24 44.35 38.17
N ASP A 241 -33.75 44.74 37.00
CA ASP A 241 -34.17 46.11 36.68
C ASP A 241 -35.54 46.04 35.96
N ASP A 242 -36.46 46.90 36.37
CA ASP A 242 -37.92 46.86 36.12
C ASP A 242 -38.44 46.55 34.70
N ASP A 243 -39.70 46.10 34.70
CA ASP A 243 -40.67 45.95 33.59
C ASP A 243 -40.33 46.69 32.27
N GLU A 244 -39.88 45.98 31.23
CA GLU A 244 -40.40 46.09 29.86
C GLU A 244 -39.60 45.26 28.82
N LYS A 245 -40.36 44.60 27.94
CA LYS A 245 -39.97 44.08 26.61
C LYS A 245 -38.85 43.01 26.60
N ILE A 246 -39.25 41.77 26.38
CA ILE A 246 -38.35 40.65 26.04
C ILE A 246 -37.64 40.95 24.71
N ILE A 247 -36.50 41.61 24.78
CA ILE A 247 -35.58 41.79 23.66
C ILE A 247 -34.72 40.53 23.64
N TYR A 248 -34.92 39.67 22.64
CA TYR A 248 -34.00 38.55 22.42
C TYR A 248 -32.64 39.11 22.02
N PRO A 249 -31.59 38.97 22.86
CA PRO A 249 -30.28 39.51 22.53
C PRO A 249 -29.74 38.78 21.29
N SER A 250 -29.20 39.54 20.34
CA SER A 250 -28.56 38.97 19.17
C SER A 250 -27.25 38.30 19.58
N LEU A 251 -27.11 37.01 19.32
CA LEU A 251 -25.88 36.28 19.58
C LEU A 251 -24.86 36.56 18.46
N ASP A 252 -23.90 37.44 18.73
CA ASP A 252 -22.81 37.71 17.79
C ASP A 252 -21.76 36.59 17.81
N ALA A 253 -20.97 36.50 16.73
CA ALA A 253 -19.98 35.43 16.58
C ALA A 253 -18.89 35.46 17.67
N HIS A 254 -18.54 36.65 18.16
CA HIS A 254 -17.53 36.81 19.19
C HIS A 254 -18.02 36.27 20.54
N THR A 255 -19.22 36.65 20.96
CA THR A 255 -19.85 36.14 22.20
C THR A 255 -20.13 34.65 22.09
N PHE A 256 -20.57 34.17 20.93
CA PHE A 256 -20.71 32.73 20.70
C PHE A 256 -19.40 31.99 20.94
N LYS A 257 -18.30 32.44 20.34
CA LYS A 257 -16.98 31.82 20.52
C LYS A 257 -16.49 31.91 21.97
N SER A 258 -16.63 33.05 22.63
CA SER A 258 -16.24 33.18 24.03
C SER A 258 -17.02 32.21 24.94
N MET A 259 -18.25 31.84 24.57
CA MET A 259 -19.11 30.88 25.26
C MET A 259 -18.83 29.41 24.95
N ILE A 260 -18.12 29.05 23.88
CA ILE A 260 -17.90 27.64 23.51
C ILE A 260 -16.44 27.23 23.47
N CYS A 261 -15.52 28.15 23.25
CA CYS A 261 -14.11 27.85 23.11
C CYS A 261 -13.45 27.74 24.48
N ASN A 262 -12.32 27.03 24.51
CA ASN A 262 -11.56 26.74 25.72
C ASN A 262 -12.39 26.08 26.84
N ARG A 263 -13.32 25.19 26.49
CA ARG A 263 -14.18 24.49 27.46
C ARG A 263 -14.71 23.17 26.91
N SER A 264 -15.30 22.39 27.82
CA SER A 264 -16.05 21.17 27.52
C SER A 264 -17.54 21.44 27.63
N ILE A 265 -18.28 21.22 26.55
CA ILE A 265 -19.73 21.35 26.49
C ILE A 265 -20.31 19.95 26.49
N SER A 266 -21.17 19.62 27.44
CA SER A 266 -21.89 18.35 27.38
C SER A 266 -22.66 18.28 26.07
N GLY A 267 -22.42 17.30 25.22
CA GLY A 267 -23.25 16.93 24.08
C GLY A 267 -24.29 15.89 24.48
N THR A 268 -25.10 15.41 23.53
CA THR A 268 -26.11 14.37 23.80
C THR A 268 -25.47 12.99 24.02
N ASN A 269 -24.33 12.72 23.36
CA ASN A 269 -23.64 11.42 23.39
C ASN A 269 -22.29 11.45 24.10
N ARG A 270 -21.66 12.63 24.22
CA ARG A 270 -20.36 12.86 24.87
C ARG A 270 -20.16 14.33 25.21
N ASN A 271 -19.19 14.62 26.06
CA ASN A 271 -18.66 15.97 26.20
C ASN A 271 -17.85 16.36 24.95
N ILE A 272 -18.10 17.55 24.43
CA ILE A 272 -17.44 18.16 23.27
C ILE A 272 -16.42 19.17 23.80
N THR A 273 -15.13 18.91 23.60
CA THR A 273 -14.08 19.75 24.16
C THR A 273 -13.46 20.59 23.05
N LEU A 274 -13.54 21.90 23.19
CA LEU A 274 -12.96 22.88 22.26
C LEU A 274 -11.77 23.57 22.92
N ASN A 275 -10.66 23.68 22.19
CA ASN A 275 -9.49 24.41 22.66
C ASN A 275 -9.67 25.95 22.53
N HIS A 276 -8.61 26.70 22.85
CA HIS A 276 -8.60 28.17 22.79
C HIS A 276 -8.81 28.76 21.38
N ILE A 277 -8.51 28.02 20.31
CA ILE A 277 -8.80 28.43 18.92
C ILE A 277 -10.15 27.90 18.40
N CYS A 278 -10.95 27.28 19.26
CA CYS A 278 -12.27 26.72 18.94
C CYS A 278 -12.24 25.47 18.04
N ASP A 279 -11.14 24.75 18.12
CA ASP A 279 -10.91 23.49 17.46
C ASP A 279 -11.24 22.34 18.41
N ARG A 280 -11.95 21.33 17.92
CA ARG A 280 -12.37 20.16 18.68
C ARG A 280 -11.23 19.18 18.98
N ILE A 281 -10.95 18.96 20.27
CA ILE A 281 -9.79 18.17 20.73
C ILE A 281 -10.15 16.82 21.35
N ASP A 282 -11.43 16.55 21.57
CA ASP A 282 -11.96 15.29 22.12
C ASP A 282 -12.10 14.17 21.07
N ILE A 283 -11.29 14.18 20.01
CA ILE A 283 -11.31 13.15 18.96
C ILE A 283 -10.13 12.19 19.17
N GLY A 284 -10.45 10.90 19.29
CA GLY A 284 -9.47 9.82 19.36
C GLY A 284 -9.42 9.00 18.09
N TYR A 285 -8.30 8.32 17.87
CA TYR A 285 -8.09 7.41 16.75
C TYR A 285 -7.64 6.05 17.26
N THR A 286 -7.90 5.01 16.49
CA THR A 286 -7.51 3.64 16.82
C THR A 286 -6.83 3.02 15.61
N VAL A 287 -5.69 2.38 15.86
CA VAL A 287 -5.03 1.46 14.93
C VAL A 287 -5.65 0.08 15.13
N TYR A 288 -6.13 -0.50 14.04
CA TYR A 288 -6.61 -1.87 13.97
C TYR A 288 -5.61 -2.70 13.19
N ASP A 289 -5.43 -3.94 13.64
CA ASP A 289 -4.55 -4.91 13.03
C ASP A 289 -5.31 -6.22 12.80
N LEU A 290 -4.96 -6.93 11.74
CA LEU A 290 -5.61 -8.20 11.41
C LEU A 290 -5.07 -9.30 12.32
N ASN A 291 -5.95 -9.99 13.04
CA ASN A 291 -5.56 -11.18 13.77
C ASN A 291 -5.41 -12.36 12.79
N PRO A 292 -4.20 -12.96 12.67
CA PRO A 292 -3.95 -14.03 11.69
C PRO A 292 -4.73 -15.32 11.99
N ASP A 293 -5.17 -15.54 13.23
CA ASP A 293 -5.83 -16.78 13.65
C ASP A 293 -7.31 -16.81 13.25
N ASN A 294 -8.02 -15.68 13.38
CA ASN A 294 -9.45 -15.58 13.08
C ASN A 294 -9.74 -14.78 11.79
N GLY A 295 -8.75 -14.06 11.24
CA GLY A 295 -8.90 -13.23 10.05
C GLY A 295 -9.75 -11.97 10.29
N GLU A 296 -9.87 -11.49 11.52
CA GLU A 296 -10.66 -10.32 11.88
C GLU A 296 -9.80 -9.15 12.34
N LEU A 297 -10.25 -7.93 12.05
CA LEU A 297 -9.61 -6.72 12.55
C LEU A 297 -9.90 -6.53 14.03
N GLU A 298 -8.83 -6.33 14.79
CA GLU A 298 -8.87 -6.08 16.23
C GLU A 298 -8.22 -4.73 16.54
N ALA A 299 -8.79 -4.01 17.50
CA ALA A 299 -8.23 -2.75 17.97
C ALA A 299 -6.98 -3.02 18.82
N VAL A 300 -5.82 -2.48 18.41
CA VAL A 300 -4.53 -2.75 19.08
C VAL A 300 -3.97 -1.53 19.81
N VAL A 301 -4.03 -0.36 19.16
CA VAL A 301 -3.45 0.89 19.70
C VAL A 301 -4.49 1.99 19.61
N ALA A 302 -4.72 2.70 20.70
CA ALA A 302 -5.51 3.92 20.72
C ALA A 302 -4.59 5.15 20.86
N TYR A 303 -4.95 6.21 20.15
CA TYR A 303 -4.45 7.56 20.40
C TYR A 303 -5.60 8.37 21.02
N PRO A 304 -5.57 8.58 22.34
CA PRO A 304 -6.72 9.08 23.07
C PRO A 304 -7.07 10.54 22.75
N ALA A 305 -8.36 10.83 22.90
CA ALA A 305 -8.93 12.17 22.92
C ALA A 305 -8.48 12.92 24.20
N GLU A 306 -8.23 14.23 24.13
CA GLU A 306 -7.87 14.99 25.35
C GLU A 306 -9.08 15.18 26.29
N PRO A 307 -8.88 15.05 27.60
CA PRO A 307 -9.26 16.08 28.54
C PRO A 307 -8.12 17.11 28.62
N PHE A 308 -8.47 18.39 28.56
CA PHE A 308 -7.60 19.57 28.73
C PHE A 308 -6.20 19.29 29.33
N SER A 309 -5.15 19.66 28.58
CA SER A 309 -3.78 19.94 29.05
C SER A 309 -2.82 18.75 29.25
N SER A 310 -2.67 17.86 28.27
CA SER A 310 -1.50 16.97 28.24
C SER A 310 -0.70 17.15 26.96
N GLU A 311 0.38 17.92 27.06
CA GLU A 311 1.33 18.20 25.95
C GLU A 311 2.01 16.93 25.39
N ASN A 312 1.77 15.76 25.98
CA ASN A 312 2.37 14.49 25.60
C ASN A 312 1.33 13.38 25.39
N LYS A 313 0.45 13.50 24.39
CA LYS A 313 -0.37 12.35 23.94
C LYS A 313 0.54 11.19 23.54
N GLN A 314 0.45 10.09 24.27
CA GLN A 314 1.14 8.84 23.98
C GLN A 314 0.17 7.82 23.36
N LEU A 315 0.74 6.85 22.66
CA LEU A 315 0.01 5.68 22.21
C LEU A 315 -0.39 4.83 23.42
N GLN A 316 -1.64 4.40 23.47
CA GLN A 316 -2.17 3.49 24.48
C GLN A 316 -2.41 2.13 23.83
N TRP A 317 -1.69 1.11 24.28
CA TRP A 317 -1.96 -0.27 23.90
C TRP A 317 -3.24 -0.75 24.58
N LEU A 318 -4.21 -1.22 23.79
CA LEU A 318 -5.53 -1.60 24.29
C LEU A 318 -5.54 -2.98 24.96
N ASN A 319 -4.60 -3.83 24.57
CA ASN A 319 -4.40 -5.16 25.14
C ASN A 319 -2.90 -5.46 25.18
N GLU A 320 -2.35 -5.64 26.37
CA GLU A 320 -0.92 -5.92 26.59
C GLU A 320 -0.46 -7.21 25.89
N SER A 321 -1.39 -8.17 25.74
CA SER A 321 -1.16 -9.46 25.09
C SER A 321 -1.24 -9.40 23.56
N ARG A 322 -1.82 -8.33 23.00
CA ARG A 322 -2.04 -8.16 21.55
C ARG A 322 -1.29 -6.93 21.04
N LEU A 323 -0.02 -7.14 20.73
CA LEU A 323 0.80 -6.19 19.96
C LEU A 323 0.46 -6.27 18.47
N ILE A 324 0.90 -5.27 17.69
CA ILE A 324 0.82 -5.31 16.22
C ILE A 324 1.54 -6.56 15.70
N TYR A 325 0.86 -7.33 14.86
CA TYR A 325 1.40 -8.52 14.22
C TYR A 325 2.23 -8.11 13.00
N PHE A 326 3.40 -8.73 12.87
CA PHE A 326 4.24 -8.64 11.68
C PHE A 326 4.50 -10.05 11.16
N ILE A 327 4.51 -10.23 9.84
CA ILE A 327 4.64 -11.55 9.19
C ILE A 327 5.90 -12.31 9.64
N ASP A 328 7.00 -11.61 9.90
CA ASP A 328 8.18 -12.24 10.49
C ASP A 328 7.98 -12.38 12.00
N LYS A 329 7.58 -13.59 12.43
CA LYS A 329 7.30 -13.93 13.84
C LYS A 329 8.48 -13.70 14.79
N ASN A 330 9.71 -13.62 14.28
CA ASN A 330 10.91 -13.32 15.07
C ASN A 330 11.22 -11.82 15.16
N ALA A 331 10.52 -10.98 14.40
CA ALA A 331 10.72 -9.54 14.37
C ALA A 331 9.69 -8.83 15.25
N SER A 332 10.13 -8.30 16.38
CA SER A 332 9.30 -7.43 17.24
C SER A 332 9.00 -6.05 16.61
N PHE A 333 9.69 -5.72 15.52
CA PHE A 333 9.48 -4.52 14.71
C PHE A 333 10.07 -4.71 13.30
N ILE A 334 9.53 -3.99 12.31
CA ILE A 334 10.09 -3.94 10.95
C ILE A 334 11.10 -2.78 10.88
N PRO A 335 12.36 -2.99 10.46
CA PRO A 335 13.33 -1.91 10.28
C PRO A 335 12.90 -0.91 9.19
N ASP A 336 13.32 0.36 9.33
CA ASP A 336 13.06 1.44 8.36
C ASP A 336 13.66 1.17 6.97
N THR A 337 14.60 0.23 6.87
CA THR A 337 15.20 -0.21 5.60
C THR A 337 15.11 -1.73 5.47
N PRO A 338 14.70 -2.28 4.30
CA PRO A 338 14.68 -3.72 4.06
C PRO A 338 16.07 -4.35 4.24
N ARG A 339 16.14 -5.66 4.52
CA ARG A 339 17.41 -6.36 4.80
C ARG A 339 18.39 -6.25 3.62
N CYS A 340 17.87 -6.41 2.41
CA CYS A 340 18.62 -6.26 1.16
C CYS A 340 18.86 -4.79 0.74
N GLY A 341 18.44 -3.81 1.54
CA GLY A 341 18.36 -2.41 1.12
C GLY A 341 17.34 -2.19 0.01
N PHE A 342 17.02 -0.92 -0.23
CA PHE A 342 16.14 -0.56 -1.35
C PHE A 342 16.72 -1.02 -2.68
N ASN A 343 15.87 -1.50 -3.59
CA ASN A 343 16.27 -2.06 -4.89
C ASN A 343 17.35 -3.15 -4.83
N ASN A 344 17.40 -3.93 -3.74
CA ASN A 344 18.37 -5.01 -3.52
C ASN A 344 19.86 -4.58 -3.56
N ILE A 345 20.17 -3.31 -3.27
CA ILE A 345 21.54 -2.78 -3.33
C ILE A 345 22.51 -3.54 -2.42
N LYS A 346 22.06 -3.97 -1.22
CA LYS A 346 22.90 -4.67 -0.24
C LYS A 346 22.94 -6.18 -0.45
N CYS A 347 22.06 -6.74 -1.28
CA CYS A 347 22.01 -8.18 -1.49
C CYS A 347 23.00 -8.61 -2.58
N PRO A 348 23.68 -9.76 -2.39
CA PRO A 348 24.60 -10.27 -3.39
C PRO A 348 23.83 -10.48 -4.70
N LYS A 349 24.27 -9.79 -5.75
CA LYS A 349 23.68 -9.95 -7.08
C LYS A 349 23.76 -11.43 -7.44
N LYS A 350 22.62 -12.07 -7.71
CA LYS A 350 22.60 -13.42 -8.28
C LYS A 350 23.27 -13.34 -9.65
N THR A 351 24.56 -13.62 -9.72
CA THR A 351 25.22 -13.87 -11.00
C THR A 351 24.60 -15.14 -11.57
N LEU A 352 23.78 -14.98 -12.62
CA LEU A 352 23.06 -16.07 -13.29
C LEU A 352 23.99 -17.22 -13.73
N ILE A 353 25.29 -16.93 -13.88
CA ILE A 353 26.32 -17.92 -14.16
C ILE A 353 27.53 -17.58 -13.27
N PRO A 354 27.94 -18.45 -12.34
CA PRO A 354 29.21 -18.32 -11.61
C PRO A 354 30.38 -18.26 -12.61
N ILE A 355 31.51 -17.68 -12.24
CA ILE A 355 32.70 -17.59 -13.11
C ILE A 355 33.08 -18.97 -13.72
N TRP A 356 32.91 -20.04 -12.95
CA TRP A 356 33.11 -21.43 -13.41
C TRP A 356 32.23 -21.85 -14.59
N GLY A 357 31.01 -21.33 -14.71
CA GLY A 357 30.13 -21.63 -15.83
C GLY A 357 30.67 -21.08 -17.17
N TRP A 358 31.31 -19.91 -17.14
CA TRP A 358 32.00 -19.36 -18.33
C TRP A 358 33.22 -20.19 -18.72
N ILE A 359 33.94 -20.73 -17.74
CA ILE A 359 35.10 -21.61 -17.96
C ILE A 359 34.63 -22.91 -18.64
N ILE A 360 33.54 -23.52 -18.18
CA ILE A 360 33.00 -24.76 -18.77
C ILE A 360 32.52 -24.54 -20.20
N ILE A 361 31.79 -23.44 -20.47
CA ILE A 361 31.32 -23.11 -21.82
C ILE A 361 32.50 -22.91 -22.77
N SER A 362 33.53 -22.19 -22.33
CA SER A 362 34.73 -21.94 -23.13
C SER A 362 35.52 -23.22 -23.41
N LEU A 363 35.70 -24.08 -22.39
CA LEU A 363 36.39 -25.36 -22.52
C LEU A 363 35.64 -26.32 -23.46
N SER A 364 34.30 -26.38 -23.35
CA SER A 364 33.46 -27.21 -24.21
C SER A 364 33.56 -26.77 -25.68
N SER A 365 33.56 -25.46 -25.95
CA SER A 365 33.72 -24.92 -27.30
C SER A 365 35.07 -25.31 -27.93
N ILE A 366 36.15 -25.27 -27.15
CA ILE A 366 37.49 -25.67 -27.61
C ILE A 366 37.53 -27.17 -27.94
N ILE A 367 36.93 -28.02 -27.10
CA ILE A 367 36.87 -29.46 -27.33
C ILE A 367 36.10 -29.77 -28.63
N VAL A 368 34.97 -29.13 -28.86
CA VAL A 368 34.20 -29.30 -30.10
C VAL A 368 35.03 -28.87 -31.32
N LEU A 369 35.76 -27.76 -31.22
CA LEU A 369 36.63 -27.30 -32.30
C LEU A 369 37.77 -28.29 -32.60
N LEU A 370 38.39 -28.86 -31.57
CA LEU A 370 39.39 -29.91 -31.73
C LEU A 370 38.82 -31.18 -32.37
N LEU A 371 37.60 -31.59 -32.01
CA LEU A 371 36.92 -32.73 -32.63
C LEU A 371 36.63 -32.48 -34.12
N ILE A 372 36.21 -31.27 -34.49
CA ILE A 372 35.97 -30.89 -35.89
C ILE A 372 37.28 -30.93 -36.68
N VAL A 373 38.35 -30.31 -36.16
CA VAL A 373 39.66 -30.32 -36.81
C VAL A 373 40.19 -31.74 -36.94
N GLY A 374 40.09 -32.55 -35.88
CA GLY A 374 40.49 -33.95 -35.88
C GLY A 374 39.72 -34.77 -36.93
N PHE A 375 38.41 -34.55 -37.06
CA PHE A 375 37.59 -35.21 -38.08
C PHE A 375 38.01 -34.83 -39.51
N VAL A 376 38.31 -33.56 -39.76
CA VAL A 376 38.78 -33.08 -41.06
C VAL A 376 40.14 -33.69 -41.42
N LEU A 377 41.09 -33.69 -40.46
CA LEU A 377 42.40 -34.31 -40.65
C LEU A 377 42.30 -35.83 -40.87
N TYR A 378 41.44 -36.50 -40.11
CA TYR A 378 41.15 -37.92 -40.31
C TYR A 378 40.63 -38.22 -41.72
N ARG A 379 39.64 -37.45 -42.19
CA ARG A 379 39.12 -37.60 -43.56
C ARG A 379 40.21 -37.38 -44.59
N ARG A 380 41.01 -36.32 -44.43
CA ARG A 380 42.12 -36.03 -45.34
C ARG A 380 43.13 -37.18 -45.39
N ALA A 381 43.56 -37.68 -44.23
CA ALA A 381 44.51 -38.79 -44.15
C ALA A 381 43.95 -40.09 -44.77
N LYS A 382 42.64 -40.34 -44.59
CA LYS A 382 41.96 -41.49 -45.23
C LYS A 382 41.98 -41.37 -46.76
N PHE A 383 41.68 -40.19 -47.31
CA PHE A 383 41.75 -39.96 -48.76
C PHE A 383 43.18 -40.10 -49.30
N GLU A 384 44.18 -39.59 -48.58
CA GLU A 384 45.59 -39.73 -48.97
C GLU A 384 46.05 -41.21 -48.93
N ALA A 385 45.53 -42.01 -47.99
CA ALA A 385 45.80 -43.45 -47.92
C ALA A 385 45.16 -44.22 -49.09
N GLU A 386 43.92 -43.86 -49.45
CA GLU A 386 43.21 -44.46 -50.60
C GLU A 386 43.89 -44.10 -51.94
N LEU A 387 44.38 -42.87 -52.10
CA LEU A 387 45.18 -42.47 -53.28
C LEU A 387 46.51 -43.22 -53.39
N LYS A 388 47.23 -43.40 -52.27
CA LYS A 388 48.47 -44.19 -52.24
C LYS A 388 48.20 -45.66 -52.60
N ALA A 389 47.05 -46.19 -52.17
CA ALA A 389 46.62 -47.53 -52.53
C ALA A 389 46.24 -47.68 -54.02
N MET A 390 46.19 -46.61 -54.81
CA MET A 390 45.94 -46.63 -56.27
C MET A 390 47.22 -46.43 -57.11
N GLN A 391 48.40 -46.31 -56.48
CA GLN A 391 49.68 -46.05 -57.18
C GLN A 391 50.19 -47.23 -58.01
N TRP A 392 49.60 -48.42 -57.88
CA TRP A 392 49.96 -49.61 -58.67
C TRP A 392 49.14 -49.76 -59.96
N LEU A 393 48.19 -48.85 -60.23
CA LEU A 393 47.40 -48.87 -61.46
C LEU A 393 48.22 -48.29 -62.61
N ILE A 394 48.80 -49.17 -63.42
CA ILE A 394 49.45 -48.83 -64.68
C ILE A 394 48.36 -48.44 -65.69
N LYS A 395 48.47 -47.26 -66.29
CA LYS A 395 47.56 -46.83 -67.35
C LYS A 395 47.75 -47.71 -68.58
N TRP A 396 46.67 -48.16 -69.20
CA TRP A 396 46.71 -48.97 -70.43
C TRP A 396 47.46 -48.28 -71.58
N GLU A 397 47.49 -46.94 -71.56
CA GLU A 397 48.21 -46.07 -72.48
C GLU A 397 49.74 -46.28 -72.45
N ASP A 398 50.29 -46.69 -71.30
CA ASP A 398 51.73 -46.87 -71.08
C ASP A 398 52.23 -48.29 -71.41
N LEU A 399 51.33 -49.20 -71.80
CA LEU A 399 51.69 -50.57 -72.22
C LEU A 399 52.04 -50.61 -73.71
N THR A 400 53.27 -50.21 -74.06
CA THR A 400 53.78 -50.42 -75.42
C THR A 400 54.26 -51.87 -75.62
N THR A 401 53.54 -52.67 -76.40
CA THR A 401 54.01 -53.99 -76.86
C THR A 401 54.90 -53.81 -78.09
N ARG A 402 56.22 -54.03 -77.97
CA ARG A 402 57.09 -54.19 -79.14
C ARG A 402 57.11 -55.66 -79.53
N THR A 403 56.48 -55.99 -80.65
CA THR A 403 56.69 -57.24 -81.39
C THR A 403 57.99 -57.14 -82.20
N LEU A 404 59.08 -57.72 -81.70
CA LEU A 404 60.29 -57.93 -82.49
C LEU A 404 60.17 -59.29 -83.21
N LEU A 405 60.01 -59.24 -84.53
CA LEU A 405 60.07 -60.43 -85.38
C LEU A 405 61.51 -60.68 -85.86
N HIS A 406 61.93 -61.92 -85.59
CA HIS A 406 62.95 -62.73 -86.26
C HIS A 406 64.46 -62.50 -86.04
N ASN A 407 65.02 -63.49 -85.32
CA ASN A 407 66.26 -64.25 -85.55
C ASN A 407 67.32 -64.14 -84.44
N GLY A 408 67.29 -65.17 -83.58
CA GLY A 408 68.46 -65.62 -82.83
C GLY A 408 68.66 -64.99 -81.45
N VAL A 409 68.59 -65.86 -80.44
CA VAL A 409 69.08 -65.66 -79.06
C VAL A 409 68.18 -64.80 -78.15
N ALA A 410 67.62 -65.46 -77.14
CA ALA A 410 66.84 -64.86 -76.08
C ALA A 410 67.73 -64.17 -75.03
N THR A 411 67.53 -62.88 -74.78
CA THR A 411 67.71 -62.25 -73.47
C THR A 411 66.70 -61.11 -73.31
N PRO A 412 65.73 -61.18 -72.39
CA PRO A 412 64.96 -59.99 -72.01
C PRO A 412 65.78 -59.20 -70.97
N SER A 413 66.39 -58.10 -71.41
CA SER A 413 66.90 -57.04 -70.53
C SER A 413 65.72 -56.18 -70.04
N PHE A 414 65.52 -56.08 -68.73
CA PHE A 414 64.63 -55.08 -68.15
C PHE A 414 65.29 -53.71 -68.23
N ASN A 415 64.85 -52.87 -69.16
CA ASN A 415 65.21 -51.46 -69.14
C ASN A 415 64.44 -50.74 -68.02
N LYS A 416 65.23 -50.06 -67.18
CA LYS A 416 64.90 -49.06 -66.17
C LYS A 416 63.50 -48.46 -66.29
N LEU A 417 62.62 -48.81 -65.35
CA LEU A 417 61.43 -48.02 -65.05
C LEU A 417 61.89 -46.70 -64.42
N SER A 418 61.76 -45.62 -65.17
CA SER A 418 61.92 -44.25 -64.69
C SER A 418 60.70 -43.90 -63.83
N SER A 419 60.85 -43.91 -62.51
CA SER A 419 59.82 -43.39 -61.59
C SER A 419 59.78 -41.86 -61.67
N SER A 420 58.92 -41.32 -62.52
CA SER A 420 58.49 -39.93 -62.44
C SER A 420 57.41 -39.82 -61.36
N VAL A 421 57.85 -39.59 -60.12
CA VAL A 421 56.99 -39.11 -59.03
C VAL A 421 56.90 -37.59 -59.13
N LYS A 422 55.69 -37.08 -59.34
CA LYS A 422 55.28 -35.75 -58.86
C LYS A 422 53.91 -35.86 -58.21
#